data_AF-A0A8J4M0P3-F1
#
_entry.id   AF-A0A8J4M0P3-F1
#
_cell.length_a   1.000
_cell.length_b   1.000
_cell.length_c   1.000
_cell.angle_alpha   90.00
_cell.angle_beta   90.00
_cell.angle_gamma   90.00
#
_symmetry.space_group_name_H-M   'P 1'
#
loop_
_entity.id
_entity.type
_entity.pdbx_description
1 polymer ?
#
loop_
_entity_poly.entity_id
_entity_poly.type
_entity_poly.pdbx_seq_one_letter_code
_entity_poly.pdbx_strand_id
1 'polypeptide(L)'
;EEEEEEEENDSDDFRDMGTLSGQELHTAEAAAALLGGAQAALRLISRPLLEAPIVSSDHSLDDWESLAWHTTRLRSACEALVACLYPPHDELDELQGQVEAVSNTLELMLTELPAEYFGGEEGEEEEEEEQQGERERTTQPQRLLLRQQAETLQREVEIAVGRLTEELSRQGRPAGGPA
;
A
#
# COMPACT_ATOMS: atom_id res chain seq x y z
N GLU A 1 4.25 -60.11 5.79
CA GLU A 1 4.49 -58.87 5.04
C GLU A 1 4.04 -57.77 5.97
N GLU A 2 5.00 -57.19 6.68
CA GLU A 2 4.77 -56.05 7.56
C GLU A 2 5.12 -54.83 6.70
N GLU A 3 4.10 -54.06 6.34
CA GLU A 3 4.25 -52.81 5.60
C GLU A 3 4.78 -51.76 6.59
N GLU A 4 6.08 -51.45 6.46
CA GLU A 4 6.70 -50.32 7.13
C GLU A 4 6.12 -49.04 6.52
N GLU A 5 5.20 -48.39 7.25
CA GLU A 5 4.74 -47.04 6.97
C GLU A 5 5.95 -46.09 7.11
N GLU A 6 6.54 -45.69 5.97
CA GLU A 6 7.50 -44.59 5.91
C GLU A 6 6.78 -43.31 6.30
N GLU A 7 6.92 -42.90 7.57
CA GLU A 7 6.56 -41.56 8.03
C GLU A 7 7.42 -40.55 7.26
N GLU A 8 6.86 -39.96 6.20
CA GLU A 8 7.37 -38.75 5.54
C GLU A 8 7.38 -37.63 6.58
N ASN A 9 8.51 -37.56 7.28
CA ASN A 9 8.81 -36.53 8.24
C ASN A 9 9.18 -35.27 7.43
N ASP A 10 8.15 -34.59 6.89
CA ASP A 10 8.22 -33.21 6.42
C ASP A 10 8.52 -32.32 7.63
N SER A 11 9.74 -32.42 8.14
CA SER A 11 10.30 -31.38 8.99
C SER A 11 10.54 -30.20 8.07
N ASP A 12 9.53 -29.35 7.93
CA ASP A 12 9.68 -27.92 7.63
C ASP A 12 10.64 -27.36 8.69
N ASP A 13 11.94 -27.59 8.49
CA ASP A 13 12.97 -27.20 9.42
C ASP A 13 13.17 -25.70 9.19
N PHE A 14 12.31 -24.90 9.83
CA PHE A 14 12.41 -23.43 9.91
C PHE A 14 13.81 -22.95 10.36
N ARG A 15 14.66 -23.87 10.84
CA ARG A 15 16.06 -23.65 11.19
C ARG A 15 16.98 -23.50 9.98
N ASP A 16 16.57 -23.99 8.80
CA ASP A 16 17.31 -23.88 7.55
C ASP A 16 16.89 -22.66 6.70
N MET A 17 16.04 -21.78 7.25
CA MET A 17 15.69 -20.46 6.67
C MET A 17 16.90 -19.51 6.49
N GLY A 18 18.12 -19.97 6.76
CA GLY A 18 19.35 -19.20 6.55
C GLY A 18 19.41 -17.90 7.36
N THR A 19 20.38 -17.06 7.00
CA THR A 19 20.48 -15.68 7.49
C THR A 19 20.37 -14.76 6.28
N LEU A 20 19.59 -13.69 6.40
CA LEU A 20 19.55 -12.65 5.37
C LEU A 20 20.97 -12.14 5.11
N SER A 21 21.39 -12.17 3.86
CA SER A 21 22.54 -11.41 3.40
C SER A 21 22.30 -9.91 3.61
N GLY A 22 23.37 -9.11 3.59
CA GLY A 22 23.22 -7.66 3.73
C GLY A 22 22.34 -7.03 2.66
N GLN A 23 22.31 -7.60 1.45
CA GLN A 23 21.45 -7.14 0.35
C GLN A 23 19.99 -7.51 0.59
N GLU A 24 19.72 -8.75 0.99
CA GLU A 24 18.34 -9.21 1.32
C GLU A 24 17.78 -8.43 2.51
N LEU A 25 18.62 -8.08 3.49
CA LEU A 25 18.23 -7.21 4.60
C LEU A 25 17.83 -5.81 4.11
N HIS A 26 18.63 -5.17 3.27
CA HIS A 26 18.28 -3.85 2.72
C HIS A 26 16.99 -3.89 1.88
N THR A 27 16.79 -4.95 1.09
CA THR A 27 15.56 -5.18 0.35
C THR A 27 14.36 -5.33 1.30
N ALA A 28 14.50 -6.12 2.37
CA ALA A 28 13.46 -6.27 3.38
C ALA A 28 13.14 -4.95 4.11
N GLU A 29 14.16 -4.14 4.42
CA GLU A 29 13.99 -2.82 5.03
C GLU A 29 13.28 -1.84 4.08
N ALA A 30 13.62 -1.83 2.79
CA ALA A 30 12.96 -1.01 1.79
C ALA A 30 11.50 -1.46 1.57
N ALA A 31 11.24 -2.76 1.53
CA ALA A 31 9.89 -3.32 1.44
C ALA A 31 9.07 -2.99 2.71
N ALA A 32 9.67 -3.01 3.90
CA ALA A 32 9.01 -2.60 5.13
C ALA A 32 8.55 -1.14 5.09
N ALA A 33 9.32 -0.24 4.45
CA ALA A 33 8.89 1.14 4.24
C ALA A 33 7.66 1.24 3.33
N LEU A 34 7.61 0.47 2.24
CA LEU A 34 6.45 0.41 1.34
C LEU A 34 5.21 -0.15 2.06
N LEU A 35 5.36 -1.22 2.84
CA LEU A 35 4.29 -1.78 3.67
C LEU A 35 3.80 -0.77 4.74
N GLY A 36 4.72 0.04 5.28
CA GLY A 36 4.38 1.17 6.15
C GLY A 36 3.50 2.21 5.43
N GLY A 37 3.82 2.52 4.18
CA GLY A 37 2.99 3.36 3.31
C GLY A 37 1.60 2.77 3.09
N ALA A 38 1.52 1.45 2.83
CA ALA A 38 0.25 0.76 2.71
C ALA A 38 -0.62 0.85 3.97
N GLN A 39 -0.02 0.66 5.14
CA GLN A 39 -0.71 0.85 6.42
C GLN A 39 -1.19 2.30 6.61
N ALA A 40 -0.37 3.28 6.24
CA ALA A 40 -0.73 4.69 6.34
C ALA A 40 -1.90 5.06 5.41
N ALA A 41 -1.94 4.52 4.19
CA ALA A 41 -3.06 4.70 3.25
C ALA A 41 -4.38 4.17 3.85
N LEU A 42 -4.35 2.96 4.41
CA LEU A 42 -5.52 2.37 5.06
C LEU A 42 -6.00 3.21 6.25
N ARG A 43 -5.09 3.78 7.05
CA ARG A 43 -5.45 4.70 8.14
C ARG A 43 -6.07 5.99 7.61
N LEU A 44 -5.51 6.53 6.53
CA LEU A 44 -6.01 7.74 5.90
C LEU A 44 -7.45 7.57 5.38
N ILE A 45 -7.76 6.41 4.78
CA ILE A 45 -9.09 6.08 4.24
C ILE A 45 -10.09 5.70 5.34
N SER A 46 -9.65 4.89 6.32
CA SER A 46 -10.55 4.44 7.40
C SER A 46 -10.96 5.56 8.33
N ARG A 47 -10.15 6.61 8.48
CA ARG A 47 -10.44 7.70 9.41
C ARG A 47 -11.72 8.47 9.05
N PRO A 48 -11.95 8.93 7.81
CA PRO A 48 -13.24 9.48 7.40
C PRO A 48 -14.40 8.49 7.59
N LEU A 49 -14.23 7.21 7.28
CA LEU A 49 -15.30 6.22 7.49
C LEU A 49 -15.73 6.10 8.96
N LEU A 50 -14.83 6.36 9.90
CA LEU A 50 -15.09 6.27 11.34
C LEU A 50 -15.49 7.60 11.98
N GLU A 51 -14.97 8.72 11.47
CA GLU A 51 -15.09 10.04 12.10
C GLU A 51 -16.05 10.99 11.35
N ALA A 52 -16.38 10.72 10.10
CA ALA A 52 -17.18 11.61 9.27
C ALA A 52 -18.70 11.45 9.52
N PRO A 53 -19.53 12.43 9.11
CA PRO A 53 -20.99 12.32 9.17
C PRO A 53 -21.48 11.08 8.42
N ILE A 54 -22.63 10.55 8.84
CA ILE A 54 -23.29 9.42 8.17
C ILE A 54 -23.40 9.71 6.68
N VAL A 55 -22.91 8.77 5.86
CA VAL A 55 -23.03 8.78 4.40
C VAL A 55 -24.49 9.05 4.02
N SER A 56 -24.78 10.26 3.52
CA SER A 56 -26.06 10.61 2.91
C SER A 56 -26.13 10.09 1.48
N SER A 57 -27.32 10.08 0.90
CA SER A 57 -27.58 9.72 -0.51
C SER A 57 -26.82 10.55 -1.55
N ASP A 58 -26.15 11.62 -1.12
CA ASP A 58 -25.40 12.54 -1.98
C ASP A 58 -23.91 12.15 -2.10
N HIS A 59 -23.47 11.16 -1.32
CA HIS A 59 -22.13 10.60 -1.47
C HIS A 59 -22.16 9.46 -2.47
N SER A 60 -21.18 9.45 -3.37
CA SER A 60 -20.91 8.34 -4.27
C SER A 60 -20.55 7.09 -3.45
N LEU A 61 -21.52 6.18 -3.27
CA LEU A 61 -21.26 4.84 -2.73
C LEU A 61 -20.29 4.08 -3.64
N ASP A 62 -20.31 4.37 -4.94
CA ASP A 62 -19.46 3.75 -5.95
C ASP A 62 -17.96 4.00 -5.65
N ASP A 63 -17.58 5.21 -5.23
CA ASP A 63 -16.17 5.52 -4.89
C ASP A 63 -15.71 4.77 -3.64
N TRP A 64 -16.58 4.66 -2.63
CA TRP A 64 -16.29 3.88 -1.43
C TRP A 64 -16.23 2.38 -1.69
N GLU A 65 -17.07 1.85 -2.59
CA GLU A 65 -17.01 0.47 -3.04
C GLU A 65 -15.72 0.19 -3.82
N SER A 66 -15.30 1.11 -4.68
CA SER A 66 -14.02 1.03 -5.39
C SER A 66 -12.83 1.00 -4.41
N LEU A 67 -12.79 1.93 -3.44
CA LEU A 67 -11.76 1.94 -2.40
C LEU A 67 -11.75 0.67 -1.54
N ALA A 68 -12.92 0.11 -1.22
CA ALA A 68 -13.02 -1.15 -0.49
C ALA A 68 -12.46 -2.33 -1.30
N TRP A 69 -12.72 -2.35 -2.61
CA TRP A 69 -12.14 -3.32 -3.53
C TRP A 69 -10.60 -3.21 -3.58
N HIS A 70 -10.07 -1.99 -3.76
CA HIS A 70 -8.63 -1.75 -3.77
C HIS A 70 -7.97 -2.11 -2.44
N THR A 71 -8.63 -1.85 -1.31
CA THR A 71 -8.16 -2.27 0.02
C THR A 71 -7.98 -3.79 0.12
N THR A 72 -8.91 -4.55 -0.44
CA THR A 72 -8.82 -6.02 -0.48
C THR A 72 -7.65 -6.46 -1.35
N ARG A 73 -7.48 -5.82 -2.51
CA ARG A 73 -6.36 -6.10 -3.42
C ARG A 73 -5.00 -5.76 -2.79
N LEU A 74 -4.92 -4.62 -2.09
CA LEU A 74 -3.72 -4.16 -1.40
C LEU A 74 -3.28 -5.19 -0.35
N ARG A 75 -4.23 -5.70 0.44
CA ARG A 75 -3.95 -6.75 1.42
C ARG A 75 -3.29 -7.97 0.76
N SER A 76 -3.90 -8.50 -0.30
CA SER A 76 -3.34 -9.68 -0.99
C SER A 76 -1.96 -9.40 -1.58
N ALA A 77 -1.74 -8.21 -2.14
CA ALA A 77 -0.43 -7.81 -2.66
C ALA A 77 0.62 -7.67 -1.56
N CYS A 78 0.25 -7.14 -0.38
CA CYS A 78 1.14 -7.07 0.77
C CYS A 78 1.49 -8.46 1.32
N GLU A 79 0.51 -9.37 1.39
CA GLU A 79 0.74 -10.76 1.81
C GLU A 79 1.70 -11.48 0.84
N ALA A 80 1.51 -11.31 -0.47
CA ALA A 80 2.40 -11.85 -1.49
C ALA A 80 3.81 -11.25 -1.42
N LEU A 81 3.93 -9.92 -1.27
CA LEU A 81 5.22 -9.26 -1.09
C LEU A 81 5.97 -9.81 0.13
N VAL A 82 5.30 -9.97 1.27
CA VAL A 82 5.90 -10.54 2.48
C VAL A 82 6.34 -11.99 2.26
N ALA A 83 5.58 -12.78 1.50
CA ALA A 83 5.98 -14.15 1.16
C ALA A 83 7.28 -14.17 0.34
N CYS A 84 7.43 -13.28 -0.65
CA CYS A 84 8.65 -13.16 -1.45
C CYS A 84 9.87 -12.63 -0.65
N LEU A 85 9.66 -12.08 0.55
CA LEU A 85 10.75 -11.60 1.41
C LEU A 85 11.37 -12.70 2.27
N TYR A 86 10.82 -13.92 2.28
CA TYR A 86 11.48 -15.05 2.94
C TYR A 86 12.73 -15.45 2.15
N PRO A 87 13.89 -15.57 2.82
CA PRO A 87 15.12 -16.01 2.15
C PRO A 87 15.04 -17.49 1.75
N PRO A 88 15.78 -17.90 0.71
CA PRO A 88 16.60 -17.04 -0.17
C PRO A 88 15.76 -16.22 -1.17
N HIS A 89 16.18 -14.99 -1.49
CA HIS A 89 15.53 -14.15 -2.51
C HIS A 89 15.89 -14.57 -3.95
N ASP A 90 15.56 -15.81 -4.32
CA ASP A 90 15.96 -16.39 -5.61
C ASP A 90 15.12 -15.86 -6.79
N GLU A 91 13.90 -15.39 -6.53
CA GLU A 91 12.94 -14.92 -7.54
C GLU A 91 12.78 -13.40 -7.51
N LEU A 92 13.85 -12.68 -7.85
CA LEU A 92 13.85 -11.20 -7.84
C LEU A 92 12.79 -10.57 -8.76
N ASP A 93 12.47 -11.23 -9.88
CA ASP A 93 11.41 -10.79 -10.80
C ASP A 93 10.03 -10.91 -10.15
N GLU A 94 9.79 -11.97 -9.36
CA GLU A 94 8.55 -12.13 -8.60
C GLU A 94 8.45 -11.04 -7.52
N LEU A 95 9.54 -10.81 -6.77
CA LEU A 95 9.58 -9.75 -5.75
C LEU A 95 9.29 -8.38 -6.38
N GLN A 96 9.94 -8.04 -7.50
CA GLN A 96 9.68 -6.81 -8.25
C GLN A 96 8.21 -6.70 -8.69
N GLY A 97 7.62 -7.80 -9.18
CA GLY A 97 6.20 -7.84 -9.54
C GLY A 97 5.27 -7.54 -8.36
N GLN A 98 5.59 -8.05 -7.16
CA GLN A 98 4.80 -7.74 -5.96
C GLN A 98 4.96 -6.30 -5.49
N VAL A 99 6.16 -5.73 -5.63
CA VAL A 99 6.41 -4.30 -5.35
C VAL A 99 5.56 -3.41 -6.25
N GLU A 100 5.52 -3.70 -7.54
CA GLU A 100 4.68 -3.00 -8.50
C GLU A 100 3.19 -3.16 -8.19
N ALA A 101 2.75 -4.37 -7.80
CA ALA A 101 1.38 -4.62 -7.43
C ALA A 101 0.94 -3.78 -6.21
N VAL A 102 1.77 -3.69 -5.18
CA VAL A 102 1.50 -2.84 -4.00
C VAL A 102 1.51 -1.37 -4.39
N SER A 103 2.55 -0.91 -5.11
CA SER A 103 2.67 0.48 -5.55
C SER A 103 1.47 0.95 -6.38
N ASN A 104 1.11 0.20 -7.42
CA ASN A 104 0.01 0.54 -8.30
C ASN A 104 -1.34 0.56 -7.55
N THR A 105 -1.53 -0.38 -6.61
CA THR A 105 -2.76 -0.39 -5.81
C THR A 105 -2.82 0.82 -4.88
N LEU A 106 -1.70 1.23 -4.29
CA LEU A 106 -1.64 2.45 -3.47
C LEU A 106 -1.88 3.71 -4.28
N GLU A 107 -1.32 3.80 -5.48
CA GLU A 107 -1.56 4.91 -6.39
C GLU A 107 -3.06 5.04 -6.70
N LEU A 108 -3.71 3.94 -7.11
CA LEU A 108 -5.15 3.91 -7.39
C LEU A 108 -5.97 4.36 -6.18
N MET A 109 -5.66 3.82 -4.98
CA MET A 109 -6.34 4.19 -3.74
C MET A 109 -6.21 5.68 -3.40
N LEU A 110 -5.04 6.27 -3.64
CA LEU A 110 -4.81 7.69 -3.35
C LEU A 110 -5.43 8.61 -4.40
N THR A 111 -5.55 8.15 -5.66
CA THR A 111 -6.22 8.91 -6.73
C THR A 111 -7.75 8.85 -6.65
N GLU A 112 -8.31 7.77 -6.12
CA GLU A 112 -9.76 7.55 -6.01
C GLU A 112 -10.32 8.00 -4.64
N LEU A 113 -9.59 8.86 -3.92
CA LEU A 113 -10.08 9.41 -2.65
C LEU A 113 -11.27 10.36 -2.90
N PRO A 114 -12.43 10.15 -2.26
CA PRO A 114 -13.62 10.96 -2.49
C PRO A 114 -13.40 12.45 -2.17
N ALA A 115 -13.70 13.32 -3.14
CA ALA A 115 -13.43 14.75 -3.07
C ALA A 115 -14.09 15.42 -1.84
N GLU A 116 -15.26 14.94 -1.42
CA GLU A 116 -16.07 15.48 -0.32
C GLU A 116 -15.40 15.31 1.04
N TYR A 117 -14.49 14.36 1.17
CA TYR A 117 -13.78 14.07 2.42
C TYR A 117 -12.33 14.56 2.39
N PHE A 118 -11.74 14.62 1.19
CA PHE A 118 -10.32 14.93 0.99
C PHE A 118 -10.06 16.30 0.36
N GLY A 119 -11.10 17.11 0.10
CA GLY A 119 -10.94 18.48 -0.39
C GLY A 119 -10.63 18.58 -1.89
N GLY A 120 -11.36 17.80 -2.68
CA GLY A 120 -11.42 18.00 -4.13
C GLY A 120 -12.33 19.19 -4.44
N GLU A 121 -11.83 20.14 -5.23
CA GLU A 121 -12.64 21.19 -5.82
C GLU A 121 -13.43 20.58 -6.97
N GLU A 122 -14.57 19.95 -6.68
CA GLU A 122 -15.57 19.72 -7.71
C GLU A 122 -16.60 20.85 -7.66
N GLY A 123 -16.58 21.68 -8.69
CA GLY A 123 -17.64 22.65 -8.96
C GLY A 123 -17.31 24.08 -8.57
N GLU A 124 -16.96 24.88 -9.56
CA GLU A 124 -17.47 26.25 -9.64
C GLU A 124 -19.00 26.19 -9.51
N GLU A 125 -19.56 26.41 -8.32
CA GLU A 125 -20.96 26.82 -8.16
C GLU A 125 -20.99 28.35 -8.06
N GLU A 126 -21.23 29.00 -9.21
CA GLU A 126 -22.00 30.24 -9.18
C GLU A 126 -23.47 29.85 -8.95
N GLU A 127 -24.05 30.44 -7.89
CA GLU A 127 -25.48 30.44 -7.51
C GLU A 127 -25.94 29.12 -6.85
N GLU A 128 -26.32 29.06 -5.57
CA GLU A 128 -27.33 29.89 -4.93
C GLU A 128 -27.15 30.06 -3.40
N GLU A 129 -27.75 31.16 -2.96
CA GLU A 129 -27.69 31.88 -1.71
C GLU A 129 -28.07 31.11 -0.42
N GLU A 130 -27.33 31.46 0.63
CA GLU A 130 -27.86 31.79 1.96
C GLU A 130 -28.72 30.73 2.67
N GLN A 131 -28.08 29.67 3.17
CA GLN A 131 -28.44 29.08 4.49
C GLN A 131 -27.39 28.16 5.16
N GLN A 132 -26.17 28.01 4.62
CA GLN A 132 -25.16 27.06 5.14
C GLN A 132 -24.01 27.67 5.99
N GLY A 133 -24.13 28.93 6.39
CA GLY A 133 -23.01 29.72 6.96
C GLY A 133 -22.38 29.25 8.28
N GLU A 134 -22.93 28.25 8.98
CA GLU A 134 -22.36 27.76 10.26
C GLU A 134 -21.79 26.33 10.22
N ARG A 135 -22.10 25.49 9.23
CA ARG A 135 -21.54 24.12 9.14
C ARG A 135 -20.30 24.00 8.26
N GLU A 136 -20.12 24.89 7.28
CA GLU A 136 -19.01 24.82 6.33
C GLU A 136 -17.67 25.33 6.90
N ARG A 137 -17.70 26.19 7.93
CA ARG A 137 -16.48 26.81 8.48
C ARG A 137 -15.61 25.87 9.33
N THR A 138 -16.14 24.75 9.79
CA THR A 138 -15.41 23.82 10.68
C THR A 138 -14.74 22.64 9.98
N THR A 139 -15.14 22.29 8.75
CA THR A 139 -14.65 21.09 8.04
C THR A 139 -13.53 21.40 7.04
N GLN A 140 -13.44 22.64 6.55
CA GLN A 140 -12.41 23.07 5.59
C GLN A 140 -10.95 22.83 6.06
N PRO A 141 -10.58 23.10 7.32
CA PRO A 141 -9.21 22.85 7.81
C PRO A 141 -8.86 21.35 7.85
N GLN A 142 -9.84 20.49 8.11
CA GLN A 142 -9.64 19.04 8.17
C GLN A 142 -9.45 18.44 6.77
N ARG A 143 -10.23 18.88 5.78
CA ARG A 143 -10.09 18.45 4.38
C ARG A 143 -8.70 18.79 3.82
N LEU A 144 -8.22 20.01 4.04
CA LEU A 144 -6.88 20.44 3.61
C LEU A 144 -5.77 19.61 4.29
N LEU A 145 -5.94 19.26 5.56
CA LEU A 145 -4.99 18.41 6.27
C LEU A 145 -4.95 17.00 5.69
N LEU A 146 -6.10 16.41 5.39
CA LEU A 146 -6.19 15.07 4.79
C LEU A 146 -5.57 15.03 3.39
N ARG A 147 -5.78 16.07 2.58
CA ARG A 147 -5.11 16.23 1.29
C ARG A 147 -3.59 16.28 1.42
N GLN A 148 -3.10 17.11 2.34
CA GLN A 148 -1.66 17.21 2.59
C GLN A 148 -1.07 15.87 3.06
N GLN A 149 -1.82 15.11 3.87
CA GLN A 149 -1.43 13.76 4.29
C GLN A 149 -1.38 12.80 3.10
N ALA A 150 -2.36 12.83 2.19
CA ALA A 150 -2.37 12.03 0.97
C ALA A 150 -1.16 12.32 0.09
N GLU A 151 -0.86 13.60 -0.17
CA GLU A 151 0.30 14.02 -0.98
C GLU A 151 1.63 13.64 -0.33
N THR A 152 1.72 13.75 1.00
CA THR A 152 2.94 13.36 1.74
C THR A 152 3.14 11.85 1.64
N LEU A 153 2.07 11.09 1.84
CA LEU A 153 2.08 9.64 1.74
C LEU A 153 2.45 9.16 0.33
N GLN A 154 1.91 9.80 -0.71
CA GLN A 154 2.27 9.47 -2.09
C GLN A 154 3.77 9.61 -2.34
N ARG A 155 4.38 10.73 -1.88
CA ARG A 155 5.84 10.92 -1.99
C ARG A 155 6.62 9.89 -1.20
N GLU A 156 6.16 9.51 -0.01
CA GLU A 156 6.81 8.48 0.81
C GLU A 156 6.78 7.11 0.12
N VAL A 157 5.65 6.76 -0.50
CA VAL A 157 5.51 5.54 -1.31
C VAL A 157 6.46 5.57 -2.51
N GLU A 158 6.49 6.66 -3.27
CA GLU A 158 7.41 6.81 -4.42
C GLU A 158 8.88 6.65 -4.01
N ILE A 159 9.28 7.23 -2.88
CA ILE A 159 10.64 7.08 -2.33
C ILE A 159 10.91 5.61 -1.95
N ALA A 160 9.96 4.94 -1.30
CA ALA A 160 10.10 3.55 -0.90
C ALA A 160 10.23 2.62 -2.11
N VAL A 161 9.39 2.79 -3.13
CA VAL A 161 9.44 2.05 -4.39
C VAL A 161 10.77 2.29 -5.09
N GLY A 162 11.21 3.56 -5.22
CA GLY A 162 12.48 3.89 -5.86
C GLY A 162 13.68 3.22 -5.19
N ARG A 163 13.72 3.20 -3.85
CA ARG A 163 14.77 2.49 -3.09
C ARG A 163 14.74 0.98 -3.33
N LEU A 164 13.54 0.40 -3.32
CA LEU A 164 13.38 -1.04 -3.46
C LEU A 164 13.77 -1.52 -4.86
N THR A 165 13.34 -0.80 -5.90
CA THR A 165 13.76 -1.07 -7.28
C THR A 165 15.26 -0.89 -7.48
N GLU A 166 15.89 0.08 -6.80
CA GLU A 166 17.34 0.24 -6.83
C GLU A 166 18.07 -0.96 -6.21
N GLU A 167 17.62 -1.43 -5.04
CA GLU A 167 18.21 -2.60 -4.38
C GLU A 167 18.03 -3.89 -5.21
N LEU A 168 16.83 -4.12 -5.76
CA LEU A 168 16.56 -5.24 -6.67
C LEU A 168 17.47 -5.22 -7.91
N SER A 169 17.64 -4.04 -8.51
CA SER A 169 18.53 -3.83 -9.65
C SER A 169 20.00 -4.11 -9.31
N ARG A 170 20.43 -3.87 -8.07
CA ARG A 170 21.79 -4.18 -7.60
C ARG A 170 21.99 -5.67 -7.43
N GLN A 171 20.99 -6.39 -6.91
CA GLN A 171 21.04 -7.85 -6.73
C GLN A 171 21.06 -8.60 -8.07
N GLY A 172 20.32 -8.12 -9.08
CA GLY A 172 20.28 -8.73 -10.41
C GLY A 172 21.56 -8.54 -11.26
N ARG A 173 22.53 -7.72 -10.83
CA ARG A 173 23.78 -7.53 -11.57
C ARG A 173 24.78 -8.64 -11.24
N PRO A 174 25.25 -9.42 -12.23
CA PRO A 174 26.30 -10.39 -11.99
C PRO A 174 27.56 -9.67 -11.51
N ALA A 175 28.18 -10.15 -10.44
CA ALA A 175 29.32 -9.54 -9.74
C ALA A 175 30.63 -9.41 -10.55
N GLY A 176 30.58 -9.42 -11.89
CA GLY A 176 31.78 -9.45 -12.75
C GLY A 176 31.60 -8.99 -14.19
N GLY A 177 30.57 -8.20 -14.53
CA GLY A 177 30.46 -7.60 -15.87
C GLY A 177 31.52 -6.50 -16.07
N PRO A 178 32.46 -6.61 -17.02
CA PRO A 178 33.45 -5.56 -17.27
C PRO A 178 32.77 -4.30 -17.82
N ALA A 179 33.18 -3.15 -17.29
CA ALA A 179 32.84 -1.81 -17.79
C ALA A 179 33.52 -1.49 -19.12
#